data_AF-A0A952PEE0-F1
#
_entry.id   AF-A0A952PEE0-F1
#
_cell.length_a   1.000
_cell.length_b   1.000
_cell.length_c   1.000
_cell.angle_alpha   90.00
_cell.angle_beta   90.00
_cell.angle_gamma   90.00
#
_symmetry.space_group_name_H-M   'P 1'
#
loop_
_entity.id
_entity.type
_entity.pdbx_description
1 polymer ?
#
loop_
_entity_poly.entity_id
_entity_poly.type
_entity_poly.pdbx_seq_one_letter_code
_entity_poly.pdbx_strand_id
1 'polypeptide(L)'
;MTNNVFNEFLDKQLLKRKMVLSYKADEYAVDNDRFHNFNIAVDILKHVGIIDTPAKVAFCFRVKHIVSEIDLLNGTTELTEDIIEEKFGDDINYAFMQQGMLFNQLKEDQNEMPKMRPGET
;
A
#
# COMPACT_ATOMS: atom_id res chain seq x y z
N MET A 1 18.62 11.88 -17.30
CA MET A 1 18.47 12.77 -16.13
C MET A 1 19.83 12.91 -15.45
N THR A 2 20.22 14.10 -14.96
CA THR A 2 21.45 14.24 -14.14
C THR A 2 21.17 13.83 -12.68
N ASN A 3 22.20 13.62 -11.87
CA ASN A 3 22.02 13.25 -10.45
C ASN A 3 21.17 14.28 -9.68
N ASN A 4 21.41 15.57 -9.88
CA ASN A 4 20.64 16.61 -9.18
C ASN A 4 19.17 16.59 -9.59
N VAL A 5 18.89 16.49 -10.90
CA VAL A 5 17.51 16.43 -11.40
C VAL A 5 16.80 15.15 -10.92
N PHE A 6 17.53 14.04 -10.77
CA PHE A 6 16.98 12.80 -10.24
C PHE A 6 16.65 12.90 -8.75
N ASN A 7 17.51 13.53 -7.96
CA ASN A 7 17.24 13.76 -6.54
C ASN A 7 16.02 14.68 -6.36
N GLU A 8 15.90 15.76 -7.14
CA GLU A 8 14.72 16.63 -7.13
C GLU A 8 13.44 15.88 -7.50
N PHE A 9 13.51 15.02 -8.53
CA PHE A 9 12.41 14.14 -8.89
C PHE A 9 12.03 13.23 -7.71
N LEU A 10 13.01 12.54 -7.11
CA LEU A 10 12.79 11.63 -5.99
C LEU A 10 12.15 12.35 -4.80
N ASP A 11 12.65 13.52 -4.41
CA ASP A 11 12.12 14.32 -3.31
C ASP A 11 10.67 14.74 -3.58
N LYS A 12 10.36 15.19 -4.81
CA LYS A 12 8.98 15.51 -5.23
C LYS A 12 8.08 14.29 -5.09
N GLN A 13 8.53 13.11 -5.51
CA GLN A 13 7.74 11.88 -5.41
C GLN A 13 7.50 11.52 -3.94
N LEU A 14 8.54 11.48 -3.10
CA LEU A 14 8.41 11.17 -1.66
C LEU A 14 7.44 12.12 -0.95
N LEU A 15 7.53 13.42 -1.23
CA LEU A 15 6.61 14.40 -0.66
C LEU A 15 5.17 14.13 -1.08
N LYS A 16 4.91 13.87 -2.37
CA LYS A 16 3.56 13.54 -2.86
C LYS A 16 2.98 12.30 -2.19
N ARG A 17 3.77 11.22 -2.05
CA ARG A 17 3.29 9.97 -1.42
C ARG A 17 2.98 10.20 0.05
N LYS A 18 3.83 10.95 0.76
CA LYS A 18 3.54 11.38 2.14
C LYS A 18 2.24 12.17 2.20
N MET A 19 2.00 13.10 1.28
CA MET A 19 0.76 13.88 1.24
C MET A 19 -0.48 12.98 1.06
N VAL A 20 -0.44 12.05 0.10
CA VAL A 20 -1.54 11.12 -0.17
C VAL A 20 -1.78 10.20 1.02
N LEU A 21 -0.74 9.53 1.53
CA LEU A 21 -0.86 8.54 2.59
C LEU A 21 -1.12 9.13 3.97
N SER A 22 -0.71 10.37 4.22
CA SER A 22 -0.93 11.05 5.50
C SER A 22 -2.22 11.86 5.52
N TYR A 23 -2.46 12.73 4.52
CA TYR A 23 -3.56 13.71 4.56
C TYR A 23 -4.85 13.20 3.91
N LYS A 24 -4.80 12.56 2.73
CA LYS A 24 -6.02 12.00 2.12
C LYS A 24 -6.55 10.79 2.88
N ALA A 25 -5.68 10.10 3.60
CA ALA A 25 -6.09 9.01 4.47
C ALA A 25 -7.06 9.49 5.57
N ASP A 26 -6.96 10.73 6.04
CA ASP A 26 -7.92 11.26 7.02
C ASP A 26 -9.34 11.45 6.42
N GLU A 27 -9.48 11.48 5.09
CA GLU A 27 -10.77 11.60 4.39
C GLU A 27 -11.52 10.26 4.28
N TYR A 28 -10.82 9.12 4.34
CA TYR A 28 -11.41 7.78 4.18
C TYR A 28 -11.14 6.82 5.35
N ALA A 29 -10.28 7.20 6.30
CA ALA A 29 -10.06 6.45 7.53
C ALA A 29 -11.24 6.67 8.48
N VAL A 30 -12.07 5.65 8.65
CA VAL A 30 -13.09 5.61 9.70
C VAL A 30 -12.40 5.23 11.01
N ASP A 31 -12.68 5.97 12.09
CA ASP A 31 -12.19 5.68 13.45
C ASP A 31 -10.65 5.54 13.58
N ASN A 32 -9.88 6.33 12.82
CA ASN A 32 -8.40 6.26 12.76
C ASN A 32 -7.82 4.93 12.19
N ASP A 33 -8.65 4.02 11.68
CA ASP A 33 -8.17 2.81 11.00
C ASP A 33 -7.85 3.10 9.53
N ARG A 34 -6.55 3.30 9.24
CA ARG A 34 -6.06 3.52 7.87
C ARG A 34 -6.22 2.30 6.96
N PHE A 35 -6.56 1.14 7.51
CA PHE A 35 -6.75 -0.11 6.76
C PHE A 35 -8.22 -0.52 6.64
N HIS A 36 -9.16 0.30 7.13
CA HIS A 36 -10.60 0.00 7.19
C HIS A 36 -11.17 -0.56 5.87
N ASN A 37 -10.88 0.10 4.74
CA ASN A 37 -11.39 -0.32 3.43
C ASN A 37 -10.88 -1.71 3.01
N PHE A 38 -9.67 -2.08 3.42
CA PHE A 38 -9.10 -3.40 3.17
C PHE A 38 -9.71 -4.43 4.10
N ASN A 39 -9.94 -4.06 5.36
CA ASN A 39 -10.62 -4.92 6.34
C ASN A 39 -12.04 -5.29 5.85
N ILE A 40 -12.83 -4.31 5.41
CA ILE A 40 -14.15 -4.56 4.81
C ILE A 40 -14.06 -5.48 3.59
N ALA A 41 -13.12 -5.19 2.68
CA ALA A 41 -12.98 -5.99 1.48
C ALA A 41 -12.55 -7.44 1.79
N VAL A 42 -11.71 -7.66 2.81
CA VAL A 42 -11.41 -9.00 3.32
C VAL A 42 -12.66 -9.66 3.84
N ASP A 43 -13.45 -8.99 4.67
CA ASP A 43 -14.67 -9.60 5.22
C ASP A 43 -15.60 -10.08 4.11
N ILE A 44 -15.78 -9.27 3.06
CA ILE A 44 -16.57 -9.66 1.88
C ILE A 44 -15.94 -10.84 1.13
N LEU A 45 -14.63 -10.79 0.86
CA LEU A 45 -13.93 -11.76 0.00
C LEU A 45 -13.55 -13.07 0.72
N LYS A 46 -13.46 -13.04 2.04
CA LYS A 46 -13.21 -14.20 2.89
C LYS A 46 -14.43 -15.11 2.93
N HIS A 47 -15.63 -14.54 2.90
CA HIS A 47 -16.88 -15.31 2.82
C HIS A 47 -17.01 -16.14 1.54
N VAL A 48 -16.31 -15.77 0.47
CA VAL A 48 -16.26 -16.53 -0.79
C VAL A 48 -14.96 -17.33 -0.97
N GLY A 49 -14.10 -17.37 0.06
CA GLY A 49 -12.88 -18.20 0.08
C GLY A 49 -11.75 -17.72 -0.84
N ILE A 50 -11.76 -16.45 -1.27
CA ILE A 50 -10.82 -15.93 -2.27
C ILE A 50 -9.63 -15.24 -1.59
N ILE A 51 -9.90 -14.34 -0.63
CA ILE A 51 -8.87 -13.56 0.07
C ILE A 51 -9.20 -13.52 1.56
N ASP A 52 -8.19 -13.72 2.39
CA ASP A 52 -8.29 -13.84 3.85
C ASP A 52 -7.50 -12.77 4.63
N THR A 53 -6.74 -11.89 3.97
CA THR A 53 -5.94 -10.84 4.63
C THR A 53 -6.00 -9.48 3.93
N PRO A 54 -5.91 -8.36 4.67
CA PRO A 54 -5.97 -7.00 4.10
C PRO A 54 -4.84 -6.73 3.10
N ALA A 55 -3.65 -7.27 3.36
CA ALA A 55 -2.49 -7.15 2.48
C ALA A 55 -2.74 -7.81 1.11
N LYS A 56 -3.44 -8.95 1.07
CA LYS A 56 -3.81 -9.62 -0.19
C LYS A 56 -4.86 -8.81 -0.97
N VAL A 57 -5.81 -8.17 -0.30
CA VAL A 57 -6.74 -7.24 -0.96
C VAL A 57 -5.98 -6.05 -1.56
N ALA A 58 -5.08 -5.44 -0.79
CA ALA A 58 -4.26 -4.35 -1.27
C ALA A 58 -3.43 -4.76 -2.49
N PHE A 59 -2.95 -6.00 -2.54
CA PHE A 59 -2.29 -6.55 -3.74
C PHE A 59 -3.23 -6.62 -4.94
N CYS A 60 -4.47 -7.09 -4.77
CA CYS A 60 -5.44 -7.11 -5.86
C CYS A 60 -5.78 -5.71 -6.38
N PHE A 61 -5.90 -4.71 -5.49
CA PHE A 61 -6.10 -3.32 -5.92
C PHE A 61 -4.87 -2.76 -6.64
N ARG A 62 -3.67 -3.14 -6.21
CA ARG A 62 -2.40 -2.79 -6.85
C ARG A 62 -2.26 -3.39 -8.27
N VAL A 63 -2.70 -4.64 -8.49
CA VAL A 63 -2.59 -5.33 -9.78
C VAL A 63 -3.21 -4.53 -10.93
N LYS A 64 -4.32 -3.81 -10.71
CA LYS A 64 -4.91 -2.97 -11.77
C LYS A 64 -3.97 -1.85 -12.22
N HIS A 65 -3.18 -1.28 -11.30
CA HIS A 65 -2.21 -0.23 -11.59
C HIS A 65 -1.02 -0.82 -12.33
N ILE A 66 -0.50 -1.98 -11.89
CA ILE A 66 0.59 -2.71 -12.56
C ILE A 66 0.22 -3.06 -14.02
N VAL A 67 -1.01 -3.54 -14.27
CA VAL A 67 -1.46 -3.82 -15.65
C VAL A 67 -1.44 -2.53 -16.48
N SER A 68 -1.91 -1.41 -15.92
CA SER A 68 -1.89 -0.13 -16.61
C SER A 68 -0.48 0.43 -16.82
N GLU A 69 0.49 0.13 -15.95
CA GLU A 69 1.91 0.43 -16.16
C GLU A 69 2.47 -0.35 -17.34
N ILE A 70 2.12 -1.64 -17.46
CA ILE A 70 2.52 -2.46 -18.61
C ILE A 70 1.96 -1.85 -19.90
N ASP A 71 0.72 -1.37 -19.89
CA ASP A 71 0.13 -0.70 -21.05
C ASP A 71 0.86 0.61 -21.42
N LEU A 72 1.25 1.41 -20.43
CA LEU A 72 2.09 2.60 -20.64
C LEU A 72 3.45 2.23 -21.26
N LEU A 73 4.11 1.20 -20.74
CA LEU A 73 5.42 0.76 -21.21
C LEU A 73 5.35 0.16 -22.63
N ASN A 74 4.23 -0.48 -22.97
CA ASN A 74 3.96 -1.01 -24.30
C ASN A 74 3.52 0.07 -25.30
N GLY A 75 3.26 1.29 -24.84
CA GLY A 75 2.74 2.38 -25.66
C GLY A 75 1.29 2.16 -26.13
N THR A 76 0.53 1.31 -25.44
CA THR A 76 -0.90 1.08 -25.72
C THR A 76 -1.82 2.10 -25.05
N THR A 77 -1.26 2.94 -24.17
CA THR A 77 -1.94 4.05 -23.48
C THR A 77 -1.18 5.36 -23.71
N GLU A 78 -1.88 6.49 -23.63
CA GLU A 78 -1.28 7.81 -23.73
C GLU A 78 -0.26 8.06 -22.60
N LEU A 79 0.91 8.59 -22.96
CA LEU A 79 1.97 8.90 -22.02
C LEU A 79 1.87 10.37 -21.58
N THR A 80 1.19 10.62 -20.45
CA THR A 80 1.08 11.96 -19.83
C THR A 80 1.62 11.96 -18.39
N GLU A 81 2.03 13.13 -17.87
CA GLU A 81 2.52 13.24 -16.49
C GLU A 81 1.45 12.79 -15.48
N ASP A 82 0.18 13.13 -15.72
CA ASP A 82 -0.93 12.76 -14.85
C ASP A 82 -1.15 11.24 -14.82
N ILE A 83 -1.10 10.57 -15.98
CA ILE A 83 -1.27 9.11 -16.05
C ILE A 83 -0.06 8.42 -15.39
N ILE A 84 1.17 8.89 -15.64
CA ILE A 84 2.37 8.34 -14.99
C ILE A 84 2.25 8.49 -13.46
N GLU A 85 1.86 9.66 -12.98
CA GLU A 85 1.73 9.94 -11.55
C GLU A 85 0.62 9.11 -10.91
N GLU A 86 -0.52 8.94 -11.58
CA GLU A 86 -1.60 8.08 -11.09
C GLU A 86 -1.14 6.61 -11.00
N LYS A 87 -0.62 6.03 -12.10
CA LYS A 87 -0.34 4.58 -12.14
C LYS A 87 0.83 4.20 -11.23
N PHE A 88 1.99 4.82 -11.42
CA PHE A 88 3.18 4.53 -10.61
C PHE A 88 3.07 5.10 -9.19
N GLY A 89 2.36 6.22 -9.00
CA GLY A 89 2.12 6.77 -7.67
C GLY A 89 1.24 5.87 -6.83
N ASP A 90 0.13 5.38 -7.38
CA ASP A 90 -0.77 4.48 -6.68
C ASP A 90 -0.10 3.12 -6.41
N ASP A 91 0.67 2.58 -7.37
CA ASP A 91 1.42 1.34 -7.16
C ASP A 91 2.35 1.41 -5.93
N ILE A 92 3.14 2.49 -5.85
CA ILE A 92 4.03 2.75 -4.73
C ILE A 92 3.25 2.96 -3.42
N ASN A 93 2.13 3.68 -3.46
CA ASN A 93 1.28 3.89 -2.29
C ASN A 93 0.74 2.56 -1.75
N TYR A 94 0.22 1.68 -2.63
CA TYR A 94 -0.23 0.34 -2.23
C TYR A 94 0.91 -0.51 -1.67
N ALA A 95 2.12 -0.42 -2.24
CA ALA A 95 3.29 -1.12 -1.71
C ALA A 95 3.64 -0.65 -0.28
N PHE A 96 3.63 0.66 -0.01
CA PHE A 96 3.83 1.18 1.34
C PHE A 96 2.75 0.72 2.31
N MET A 97 1.48 0.71 1.89
CA MET A 97 0.37 0.27 2.74
C MET A 97 0.46 -1.23 3.06
N GLN A 98 0.76 -2.08 2.08
CA GLN A 98 1.01 -3.51 2.29
C GLN A 98 2.14 -3.72 3.29
N GLN A 99 3.26 -3.00 3.13
CA GLN A 99 4.38 -3.07 4.06
C GLN A 99 3.95 -2.64 5.48
N GLY A 100 3.16 -1.57 5.60
CA GLY A 100 2.58 -1.12 6.87
C GLY A 100 1.72 -2.18 7.54
N MET A 101 0.85 -2.87 6.79
CA MET A 101 0.02 -3.97 7.30
C MET A 101 0.86 -5.15 7.80
N LEU A 102 1.89 -5.54 7.04
CA LEU A 102 2.79 -6.63 7.44
C LEU A 102 3.60 -6.29 8.70
N PHE A 103 4.08 -5.05 8.82
CA PHE A 103 4.74 -4.60 10.05
C PHE A 103 3.78 -4.54 11.23
N ASN A 104 2.51 -4.20 11.03
CA ASN A 104 1.51 -4.22 12.09
C ASN A 104 1.28 -5.66 12.57
N GLN A 105 1.04 -6.59 11.64
CA GLN A 105 0.88 -8.01 11.94
C GLN A 105 2.08 -8.58 12.72
N LEU A 106 3.31 -8.29 12.28
CA LEU A 106 4.52 -8.73 12.97
C LEU A 106 4.59 -8.25 14.43
N LYS A 107 4.13 -7.01 14.71
CA LYS A 107 4.11 -6.46 16.07
C LYS A 107 3.02 -7.10 16.92
N GLU A 108 1.86 -7.39 16.35
CA GLU A 108 0.77 -8.10 17.04
C GLU A 108 1.23 -9.50 17.43
N ASP A 109 1.82 -10.26 16.48
CA ASP A 109 2.36 -11.60 16.73
C ASP A 109 3.42 -11.59 17.84
N GLN A 110 4.31 -10.59 17.88
CA GLN A 110 5.34 -10.45 18.92
C GLN A 110 4.77 -10.09 20.30
N ASN A 111 3.68 -9.32 20.36
CA ASN A 111 3.02 -8.96 21.60
C ASN A 111 2.18 -10.12 22.16
N GLU A 112 1.71 -11.02 21.30
CA GLU A 112 0.97 -12.23 21.67
C GLU A 112 1.88 -13.41 22.07
N MET A 113 3.19 -13.34 21.78
CA MET A 113 4.14 -14.34 22.28
C MET A 113 4.09 -14.36 23.83
N PRO A 114 3.84 -15.53 24.46
CA PRO A 114 3.82 -15.61 25.90
C PRO A 114 5.17 -15.14 26.43
N LYS A 115 5.16 -14.14 27.32
CA LYS A 115 6.35 -13.81 28.10
C LYS A 115 6.72 -15.08 28.86
N MET A 116 7.73 -15.80 28.38
CA MET A 116 8.32 -16.89 29.15
C MET A 116 8.65 -16.31 30.52
N ARG A 117 7.98 -16.81 31.55
CA ARG A 117 8.30 -16.40 32.91
C ARG A 117 9.74 -16.84 33.15
N PRO A 118 10.59 -15.99 33.76
CA PRO A 118 11.92 -16.43 34.14
C PRO A 118 11.79 -17.63 35.08
N GLY A 119 12.11 -18.85 34.59
CA GLY A 119 12.18 -20.05 35.42
C GLY A 119 11.34 -21.28 35.03
N GLU A 120 10.67 -21.32 33.88
CA GLU A 120 10.04 -22.56 33.40
C GLU A 120 10.94 -23.21 32.33
N THR A 121 11.67 -24.27 32.74
CA THR A 121 12.38 -25.21 31.85
C THR A 121 11.44 -26.27 31.31
#